data_AF-A0A4U1FJX0-F1
#
_entry.id   AF-A0A4U1FJX0-F1
#
_cell.length_a   1.000
_cell.length_b   1.000
_cell.length_c   1.000
_cell.angle_alpha   90.00
_cell.angle_beta   90.00
_cell.angle_gamma   90.00
#
_symmetry.space_group_name_H-M   'P 1'
#
loop_
_entity.id
_entity.type
_entity.pdbx_description
1 polymer ?
#
loop_
_entity_poly.entity_id
_entity_poly.type
_entity_poly.pdbx_seq_one_letter_code
_entity_poly.pdbx_strand_id
1 'polypeptide(L)'
;AQSSRASAVGKPAVSAPGPRFTMSEKETRESGGSPEASGVTVSDIQELIRRKEEIEAQIKANYDVLESQKGIGMNEPLVDCEGYPRADVDLYQVRTARHNIVCLQNDHKAVMKQVEEALHQLHARDKEKQARDLAEARKEAMSHGLGQSQDLSPAQAFAIVNSISPGSPASIAGLQVADEIVEFGSVNTQNFQSLQNIGTVVQHSEG
;
A
#
# COMPACT_ATOMS: atom_id res chain seq x y z
N ALA A 1 36.56 -18.91 95.46
CA ALA A 1 37.65 -19.37 94.58
C ALA A 1 37.08 -19.45 93.17
N GLN A 2 37.22 -18.41 92.36
CA GLN A 2 38.36 -18.09 91.49
C GLN A 2 38.53 -19.03 90.30
N SER A 3 38.77 -18.39 89.14
CA SER A 3 39.28 -18.92 87.86
C SER A 3 38.21 -19.48 86.92
N SER A 4 38.07 -19.09 85.65
CA SER A 4 39.08 -18.67 84.66
C SER A 4 38.38 -17.92 83.51
N ARG A 5 38.80 -16.70 83.16
CA ARG A 5 39.77 -16.35 82.09
C ARG A 5 39.11 -16.09 80.73
N ALA A 6 38.99 -14.81 80.42
CA ALA A 6 38.79 -14.26 79.08
C ALA A 6 39.98 -14.60 78.17
N SER A 7 39.71 -14.81 76.88
CA SER A 7 40.72 -14.73 75.83
C SER A 7 40.09 -14.22 74.55
N ALA A 8 40.50 -13.02 74.15
CA ALA A 8 40.18 -12.37 72.89
C ALA A 8 41.29 -12.68 71.89
N VAL A 9 40.91 -13.19 70.71
CA VAL A 9 41.72 -13.28 69.47
C VAL A 9 40.68 -13.41 68.36
N GLY A 10 40.67 -12.71 67.22
CA GLY A 10 41.54 -11.74 66.59
C GLY A 10 40.94 -11.58 65.18
N LYS A 11 40.59 -10.36 64.77
CA LYS A 11 40.23 -10.06 63.38
C LYS A 11 41.50 -10.04 62.53
N PRO A 12 41.53 -10.65 61.34
CA PRO A 12 42.42 -10.21 60.29
C PRO A 12 41.63 -9.40 59.27
N ALA A 13 41.97 -8.11 59.17
CA ALA A 13 41.88 -7.37 57.93
C ALA A 13 43.03 -7.81 57.02
N VAL A 14 42.83 -7.81 55.69
CA VAL A 14 43.75 -7.28 54.65
C VAL A 14 43.39 -7.79 53.24
N SER A 15 43.14 -6.82 52.35
CA SER A 15 43.58 -6.71 50.94
C SER A 15 43.11 -7.72 49.88
N ALA A 16 42.35 -7.25 48.88
CA ALA A 16 42.95 -6.68 47.66
C ALA A 16 41.88 -6.12 46.68
N PRO A 17 42.13 -4.99 46.00
CA PRO A 17 41.31 -4.47 44.91
C PRO A 17 41.69 -5.12 43.55
N GLY A 18 40.69 -5.57 42.80
CA GLY A 18 40.87 -6.14 41.46
C GLY A 18 41.35 -5.11 40.42
N PRO A 19 42.04 -5.55 39.36
CA PRO A 19 42.73 -4.65 38.44
C PRO A 19 41.78 -3.92 37.50
N ARG A 20 42.04 -2.62 37.35
CA ARG A 20 41.60 -1.76 36.24
C ARG A 20 41.93 -2.41 34.90
N PHE A 21 40.92 -2.57 34.05
CA PHE A 21 41.11 -2.80 32.62
C PHE A 21 40.79 -1.48 31.89
N THR A 22 41.82 -0.79 31.44
CA THR A 22 41.74 0.35 30.53
C THR A 22 42.01 -0.15 29.11
N MET A 23 41.03 -0.03 28.22
CA MET A 23 41.19 -0.09 26.76
C MET A 23 40.38 1.08 26.21
N SER A 24 41.03 2.21 25.96
CA SER A 24 41.49 2.65 24.63
C SER A 24 40.36 2.82 23.63
N GLU A 25 40.19 4.08 23.26
CA GLU A 25 39.29 4.61 22.25
C GLU A 25 39.41 3.86 20.93
N LYS A 26 38.26 3.53 20.34
CA LYS A 26 38.11 3.46 18.90
C LYS A 26 36.74 4.00 18.52
N GLU A 27 36.66 5.31 18.47
CA GLU A 27 35.61 6.01 17.74
C GLU A 27 35.96 5.92 16.26
N THR A 28 35.27 5.05 15.52
CA THR A 28 35.02 5.25 14.10
C THR A 28 33.57 4.89 13.85
N ARG A 29 32.81 5.97 13.67
CA ARG A 29 31.49 6.06 13.07
C ARG A 29 31.37 5.12 11.88
N GLU A 30 30.27 4.38 11.81
CA GLU A 30 29.50 4.26 10.57
C GLU A 30 28.06 3.83 10.89
N SER A 31 27.14 4.63 10.36
CA SER A 31 25.70 4.41 10.12
C SER A 31 24.87 3.72 11.22
N GLY A 32 23.94 4.40 11.89
CA GLY A 32 22.99 5.32 11.28
C GLY A 32 22.11 4.62 10.24
N GLY A 33 21.75 3.35 10.46
CA GLY A 33 20.62 2.73 9.77
C GLY A 33 19.34 3.01 10.55
N SER A 34 18.71 4.14 10.29
CA SER A 34 17.27 4.29 10.55
C SER A 34 16.54 3.05 10.01
N PRO A 35 15.45 2.57 10.62
CA PRO A 35 14.54 1.69 9.90
C PRO A 35 13.92 2.58 8.81
N GLU A 36 14.60 2.67 7.67
CA GLU A 36 13.99 2.98 6.39
C GLU A 36 12.66 2.23 6.37
N ALA A 37 11.60 2.93 6.00
CA ALA A 37 10.26 2.38 5.88
C ALA A 37 10.28 1.24 4.85
N SER A 38 10.71 0.05 5.28
CA SER A 38 10.75 -1.16 4.48
C SER A 38 9.31 -1.45 4.15
N GLY A 39 8.93 -1.14 2.92
CA GLY A 39 7.58 -1.37 2.51
C GLY A 39 7.29 -2.84 2.60
N VAL A 40 6.21 -3.19 3.30
CA VAL A 40 5.78 -4.57 3.43
C VAL A 40 5.66 -5.16 2.04
N THR A 41 6.45 -6.20 1.79
CA THR A 41 6.53 -6.86 0.49
C THR A 41 5.52 -8.00 0.41
N VAL A 42 5.25 -8.48 -0.80
CA VAL A 42 4.41 -9.67 -1.02
C VAL A 42 4.99 -10.91 -0.32
N SER A 43 6.32 -11.00 -0.22
CA SER A 43 7.00 -12.10 0.49
C SER A 43 6.66 -12.08 1.99
N ASP A 44 6.69 -10.91 2.61
CA ASP A 44 6.38 -10.76 4.04
C ASP A 44 4.94 -11.18 4.34
N ILE A 45 4.00 -10.86 3.45
CA ILE A 45 2.60 -11.28 3.56
C ILE A 45 2.48 -12.81 3.44
N GLN A 46 3.21 -13.43 2.51
CA GLN A 46 3.22 -14.90 2.35
C GLN A 46 3.79 -15.59 3.59
N GLU A 47 4.83 -15.02 4.20
CA GLU A 47 5.38 -15.52 5.46
C GLU A 47 4.38 -15.43 6.61
N LEU A 48 3.64 -14.32 6.73
CA LEU A 48 2.58 -14.16 7.72
C LEU A 48 1.45 -15.19 7.52
N ILE A 49 1.06 -15.46 6.28
CA ILE A 49 0.05 -16.49 5.95
C ILE A 49 0.55 -17.88 6.33
N ARG A 50 1.81 -18.21 6.00
CA ARG A 50 2.42 -19.47 6.40
C ARG A 50 2.45 -19.62 7.92
N ARG A 51 2.79 -18.55 8.64
CA ARG A 51 2.80 -18.55 10.10
C ARG A 51 1.40 -18.74 10.69
N LYS A 52 0.38 -18.12 10.09
CA LYS A 52 -1.03 -18.37 10.44
C LYS A 52 -1.39 -19.85 10.30
N GLU A 53 -1.06 -20.47 9.16
CA GLU A 53 -1.35 -21.89 8.90
C GLU A 53 -0.65 -22.81 9.90
N GLU A 54 0.60 -22.50 10.26
CA GLU A 54 1.32 -23.25 11.29
C GLU A 54 0.64 -23.15 12.66
N ILE A 55 0.20 -21.95 13.06
CA ILE A 55 -0.54 -21.75 14.30
C ILE A 55 -1.87 -22.52 14.27
N GLU A 56 -2.61 -22.49 13.16
CA GLU A 56 -3.86 -23.24 12.99
C GLU A 56 -3.65 -24.76 13.08
N ALA A 57 -2.56 -25.26 12.49
CA ALA A 57 -2.18 -26.67 12.61
C ALA A 57 -1.86 -27.06 14.06
N GLN A 58 -1.15 -26.20 14.79
CA GLN A 58 -0.87 -26.42 16.22
C GLN A 58 -2.13 -26.37 17.07
N ILE A 59 -3.03 -25.42 16.81
CA ILE A 59 -4.34 -25.34 17.48
C ILE A 59 -5.11 -26.63 17.26
N LYS A 60 -5.20 -27.09 16.00
CA LYS A 60 -5.88 -28.33 15.65
C LYS A 60 -5.27 -29.53 16.39
N ALA A 61 -3.94 -29.65 16.41
CA ALA A 61 -3.28 -30.75 17.11
C ALA A 61 -3.59 -30.75 18.62
N ASN A 62 -3.65 -29.59 19.27
CA ASN A 62 -4.04 -29.51 20.68
C ASN A 62 -5.53 -29.86 20.89
N TYR A 63 -6.42 -29.51 19.95
CA TYR A 63 -7.82 -29.95 19.99
C TYR A 63 -7.94 -31.47 19.82
N ASP A 64 -7.19 -32.06 18.90
CA ASP A 64 -7.16 -33.53 18.71
C ASP A 64 -6.71 -34.23 20.01
N VAL A 65 -5.75 -33.64 20.75
CA VAL A 65 -5.35 -34.12 22.09
C VAL A 65 -6.52 -34.04 23.07
N LEU A 66 -7.29 -32.95 23.10
CA LEU A 66 -8.46 -32.84 23.97
C LEU A 66 -9.56 -33.83 23.61
N GLU A 67 -9.84 -34.04 22.32
CA GLU A 67 -10.84 -35.02 21.85
C GLU A 67 -10.46 -36.46 22.22
N SER A 68 -9.16 -36.76 22.29
CA SER A 68 -8.69 -38.08 22.76
C SER A 68 -9.01 -38.33 24.24
N GLN A 69 -9.24 -37.27 25.02
CA GLN A 69 -9.58 -37.36 26.43
C GLN A 69 -11.12 -37.41 26.56
N LYS A 70 -11.62 -38.46 27.22
CA LYS A 70 -13.05 -38.80 27.35
C LYS A 70 -13.94 -37.60 27.70
N GLY A 71 -14.52 -36.93 26.68
CA GLY A 71 -15.55 -35.91 26.84
C GLY A 71 -15.13 -34.63 27.56
N ILE A 72 -13.82 -34.34 27.65
CA ILE A 72 -13.32 -33.09 28.25
C ILE A 72 -12.87 -32.14 27.14
N GLY A 73 -13.73 -31.17 26.81
CA GLY A 73 -13.42 -30.08 25.87
C GLY A 73 -12.63 -28.94 26.52
N MET A 74 -12.80 -27.71 26.05
CA MET A 74 -12.06 -26.55 26.58
C MET A 74 -12.55 -26.02 27.92
N ASN A 75 -13.82 -26.24 28.27
CA ASN A 75 -14.47 -25.55 29.40
C ASN A 75 -14.98 -26.52 30.48
N GLU A 76 -14.87 -27.82 30.23
CA GLU A 76 -15.45 -28.86 31.05
C GLU A 76 -14.71 -28.99 32.40
N PRO A 77 -15.42 -29.33 33.50
CA PRO A 77 -14.81 -29.48 34.81
C PRO A 77 -13.79 -30.61 34.87
N LEU A 78 -12.62 -30.31 35.42
CA LEU A 78 -11.52 -31.26 35.66
C LEU A 78 -11.67 -32.04 36.99
N VAL A 79 -12.76 -31.79 37.71
CA VAL A 79 -13.10 -32.43 38.97
C VAL A 79 -14.37 -33.26 38.81
N ASP A 80 -14.47 -34.30 39.63
CA ASP A 80 -15.68 -35.11 39.74
C ASP A 80 -16.76 -34.42 40.59
N CYS A 81 -17.87 -35.12 40.85
CA CYS A 81 -18.99 -34.62 41.64
C CYS A 81 -18.66 -34.45 43.14
N GLU A 82 -17.61 -35.09 43.63
CA GLU A 82 -17.14 -35.00 45.01
C GLU A 82 -16.07 -33.91 45.20
N GLY A 83 -15.58 -33.33 44.08
CA GLY A 83 -14.58 -32.27 44.07
C GLY A 83 -13.15 -32.76 43.98
N TYR A 84 -12.94 -34.06 43.71
CA TYR A 84 -11.61 -34.63 43.53
C TYR A 84 -11.15 -34.59 42.07
N PRO A 85 -9.84 -34.58 41.80
CA PRO A 85 -9.31 -34.65 40.45
C PRO A 85 -9.78 -35.92 39.74
N ARG A 86 -10.34 -35.77 38.54
CA ARG A 86 -10.80 -36.90 37.73
C ARG A 86 -9.67 -37.88 37.43
N ALA A 87 -9.86 -39.15 37.81
CA ALA A 87 -8.89 -40.22 37.57
C ALA A 87 -9.01 -40.84 36.17
N ASP A 88 -10.11 -40.58 35.46
CA ASP A 88 -10.40 -41.10 34.12
C ASP A 88 -9.74 -40.32 32.99
N VAL A 89 -9.10 -39.17 33.30
CA VAL A 89 -8.50 -38.26 32.33
C VAL A 89 -7.14 -37.78 32.78
N ASP A 90 -6.22 -37.60 31.82
CA ASP A 90 -4.93 -36.96 32.10
C ASP A 90 -5.10 -35.44 32.22
N LEU A 91 -5.26 -34.99 33.47
CA LEU A 91 -5.44 -33.59 33.83
C LEU A 91 -4.26 -32.70 33.42
N TYR A 92 -3.05 -33.25 33.40
CA TYR A 92 -1.85 -32.49 33.04
C TYR A 92 -1.86 -32.20 31.55
N GLN A 93 -2.13 -33.21 30.73
CA GLN A 93 -2.25 -33.03 29.28
C GLN A 93 -3.40 -32.09 28.92
N VAL A 94 -4.58 -32.26 29.54
CA VAL A 94 -5.72 -31.38 29.28
C VAL A 94 -5.41 -29.93 29.65
N ARG A 95 -4.85 -29.69 30.83
CA ARG A 95 -4.51 -28.32 31.27
C ARG A 95 -3.49 -27.67 30.34
N THR A 96 -2.49 -28.43 29.92
CA THR A 96 -1.45 -27.97 28.99
C THR A 96 -2.05 -27.66 27.62
N ALA A 97 -2.85 -28.57 27.06
CA ALA A 97 -3.51 -28.36 25.78
C ALA A 97 -4.46 -27.15 25.80
N ARG A 98 -5.27 -26.99 26.86
CA ARG A 98 -6.13 -25.82 27.06
C ARG A 98 -5.33 -24.52 27.09
N HIS A 99 -4.25 -24.49 27.87
CA HIS A 99 -3.39 -23.31 27.94
C HIS A 99 -2.78 -22.96 26.58
N ASN A 100 -2.22 -23.95 25.89
CA ASN A 100 -1.61 -23.78 24.58
C ASN A 100 -2.62 -23.25 23.55
N ILE A 101 -3.84 -23.81 23.51
CA ILE A 101 -4.89 -23.34 22.60
C ILE A 101 -5.20 -21.87 22.84
N VAL A 102 -5.36 -21.43 24.09
CA VAL A 102 -5.66 -20.02 24.39
C VAL A 102 -4.52 -19.10 23.94
N CYS A 103 -3.27 -19.47 24.22
CA CYS A 103 -2.10 -18.71 23.78
C CYS A 103 -2.04 -18.64 22.24
N LEU A 104 -2.14 -19.78 21.56
CA LEU A 104 -2.10 -19.86 20.10
C LEU A 104 -3.28 -19.12 19.44
N GLN A 105 -4.47 -19.12 20.04
CA GLN A 105 -5.61 -18.35 19.55
C GLN A 105 -5.36 -16.84 19.64
N ASN A 106 -4.68 -16.37 20.68
CA ASN A 106 -4.29 -14.98 20.79
C ASN A 106 -3.22 -14.61 19.76
N ASP A 107 -2.24 -15.49 19.55
CA ASP A 107 -1.20 -15.32 18.52
C ASP A 107 -1.81 -15.32 17.11
N HIS A 108 -2.76 -16.22 16.85
CA HIS A 108 -3.50 -16.27 15.59
C HIS A 108 -4.23 -14.95 15.30
N LYS A 109 -4.93 -14.40 16.30
CA LYS A 109 -5.57 -13.08 16.18
C LYS A 109 -4.55 -11.97 15.89
N ALA A 110 -3.39 -12.01 16.55
CA ALA A 110 -2.33 -11.04 16.32
C ALA A 110 -1.75 -11.13 14.89
N VAL A 111 -1.47 -12.34 14.40
CA VAL A 111 -0.98 -12.59 13.03
C VAL A 111 -2.03 -12.19 12.00
N MET A 112 -3.30 -12.51 12.22
CA MET A 112 -4.39 -12.07 11.32
C MET A 112 -4.46 -10.55 11.20
N LYS A 113 -4.29 -9.82 12.30
CA LYS A 113 -4.22 -8.37 12.29
C LYS A 113 -3.02 -7.85 11.50
N GLN A 114 -1.86 -8.48 11.65
CA GLN A 114 -0.66 -8.12 10.88
C GLN A 114 -0.85 -8.34 9.38
N VAL A 115 -1.51 -9.43 8.98
CA VAL A 115 -1.86 -9.71 7.57
C VAL A 115 -2.76 -8.61 7.01
N GLU A 116 -3.79 -8.21 7.75
CA GLU A 116 -4.70 -7.12 7.35
C GLU A 116 -3.93 -5.80 7.18
N GLU A 117 -3.13 -5.41 8.17
CA GLU A 117 -2.31 -4.19 8.13
C GLU A 117 -1.32 -4.20 6.96
N ALA A 118 -0.68 -5.35 6.70
CA ALA A 118 0.25 -5.55 5.60
C ALA A 118 -0.41 -5.40 4.22
N LEU A 119 -1.58 -5.99 4.02
CA LEU A 119 -2.35 -5.88 2.78
C LEU A 119 -2.81 -4.45 2.51
N HIS A 120 -3.30 -3.76 3.55
CA HIS A 120 -3.68 -2.35 3.44
C HIS A 120 -2.48 -1.46 3.06
N GLN A 121 -1.31 -1.71 3.64
CA GLN A 121 -0.09 -0.96 3.30
C GLN A 121 0.37 -1.20 1.86
N LEU A 122 0.30 -2.44 1.37
CA LEU A 122 0.66 -2.77 0.00
C LEU A 122 -0.27 -2.06 -1.00
N HIS A 123 -1.58 -2.18 -0.81
CA HIS A 123 -2.56 -1.54 -1.69
C HIS A 123 -2.54 -0.01 -1.62
N ALA A 124 -2.27 0.57 -0.44
CA ALA A 124 -2.11 2.02 -0.30
C ALA A 124 -0.90 2.52 -1.11
N ARG A 125 0.22 1.79 -1.08
CA ARG A 125 1.41 2.10 -1.88
C ARG A 125 1.14 1.98 -3.38
N ASP A 126 0.50 0.90 -3.81
CA ASP A 126 0.18 0.71 -5.23
C ASP A 126 -0.75 1.80 -5.75
N LYS A 127 -1.75 2.20 -4.96
CA LYS A 127 -2.65 3.31 -5.29
C LYS A 127 -1.92 4.66 -5.37
N GLU A 128 -1.01 4.93 -4.43
CA GLU A 128 -0.22 6.16 -4.46
C GLU A 128 0.72 6.20 -5.67
N LYS A 129 1.38 5.08 -5.98
CA LYS A 129 2.24 4.95 -7.16
C LYS A 129 1.44 5.15 -8.44
N GLN A 130 0.30 4.50 -8.59
CA GLN A 130 -0.60 4.70 -9.73
C GLN A 130 -1.07 6.15 -9.87
N ALA A 131 -1.39 6.82 -8.76
CA ALA A 131 -1.79 8.22 -8.78
C ALA A 131 -0.64 9.15 -9.22
N ARG A 132 0.59 8.87 -8.78
CA ARG A 132 1.80 9.60 -9.19
C ARG A 132 2.08 9.39 -10.67
N ASP A 133 2.08 8.14 -11.13
CA ASP A 133 2.31 7.79 -12.53
C ASP A 133 1.25 8.43 -13.45
N LEU A 134 -0.02 8.45 -13.04
CA LEU A 134 -1.10 9.13 -13.77
C LEU A 134 -0.93 10.66 -13.79
N ALA A 135 -0.50 11.26 -12.68
CA ALA A 135 -0.24 12.70 -12.60
C ALA A 135 0.96 13.11 -13.47
N GLU A 136 2.01 12.29 -13.50
CA GLU A 136 3.18 12.48 -14.35
C GLU A 136 2.80 12.33 -15.83
N ALA A 137 2.10 11.26 -16.21
CA ALA A 137 1.60 11.09 -17.58
C ALA A 137 0.69 12.24 -18.02
N ARG A 138 -0.15 12.76 -17.12
CA ARG A 138 -0.99 13.94 -17.41
C ARG A 138 -0.15 15.21 -17.60
N LYS A 139 0.90 15.39 -16.80
CA LYS A 139 1.82 16.52 -16.91
C LYS A 139 2.63 16.45 -18.22
N GLU A 140 3.10 15.26 -18.58
CA GLU A 140 3.79 14.99 -19.83
C GLU A 140 2.88 15.26 -21.04
N ALA A 141 1.65 14.75 -21.03
CA ALA A 141 0.66 15.03 -22.07
C ALA A 141 0.37 16.53 -22.23
N MET A 142 0.29 17.28 -21.12
CA MET A 142 0.09 18.73 -21.14
C MET A 142 1.32 19.48 -21.69
N SER A 143 2.54 18.99 -21.43
CA SER A 143 3.77 19.55 -21.99
C SER A 143 3.97 19.24 -23.47
N HIS A 144 3.60 18.02 -23.92
CA HIS A 144 3.61 17.64 -25.34
C HIS A 144 2.50 18.34 -26.15
N GLY A 145 1.35 18.66 -25.53
CA GLY A 145 0.29 19.47 -26.14
C GLY A 145 0.68 20.94 -26.41
N LEU A 146 1.72 21.45 -25.73
CA LEU A 146 2.29 22.78 -25.97
C LEU A 146 3.34 22.79 -27.10
N GLY A 147 3.74 21.62 -27.61
CA GLY A 147 4.68 21.48 -28.74
C GLY A 147 4.02 21.15 -30.09
N GLN A 148 2.74 20.80 -30.10
CA GLN A 148 1.96 20.49 -31.32
C GLN A 148 0.71 21.38 -31.47
N SER A 149 0.69 22.54 -30.83
CA SER A 149 -0.30 23.60 -31.11
C SER A 149 0.30 24.64 -32.06
N GLN A 150 0.82 24.19 -33.20
CA GLN A 150 0.78 25.01 -34.41
C GLN A 150 -0.63 24.78 -35.00
N ASP A 151 -1.40 25.86 -35.14
CA ASP A 151 -2.72 25.93 -35.80
C ASP A 151 -3.97 25.43 -35.06
N LEU A 152 -4.12 25.78 -33.77
CA LEU A 152 -5.46 25.90 -33.16
C LEU A 152 -5.68 27.31 -32.61
N SER A 153 -5.29 28.34 -33.36
CA SER A 153 -6.04 29.59 -33.28
C SER A 153 -7.48 29.29 -33.76
N PRO A 154 -8.53 29.86 -33.14
CA PRO A 154 -9.87 29.75 -33.71
C PRO A 154 -9.78 30.22 -35.17
N ALA A 155 -10.15 29.33 -36.09
CA ALA A 155 -9.98 29.56 -37.50
C ALA A 155 -10.74 30.84 -37.88
N GLN A 156 -9.98 31.90 -38.19
CA GLN A 156 -10.52 33.24 -38.38
C GLN A 156 -11.38 33.24 -39.65
N ALA A 157 -12.58 33.81 -39.59
CA ALA A 157 -13.39 34.00 -40.77
C ALA A 157 -12.77 35.10 -41.66
N PHE A 158 -12.72 34.88 -42.98
CA PHE A 158 -12.21 35.87 -43.93
C PHE A 158 -13.30 36.50 -44.80
N ALA A 159 -14.50 35.93 -44.84
CA ALA A 159 -15.63 36.44 -45.60
C ALA A 159 -16.96 36.20 -44.87
N ILE A 160 -17.96 37.03 -45.20
CA ILE A 160 -19.33 36.93 -44.66
C ILE A 160 -20.30 36.87 -45.83
N VAL A 161 -21.33 36.04 -45.73
CA VAL A 161 -22.38 35.93 -46.75
C VAL A 161 -23.31 37.15 -46.68
N ASN A 162 -23.29 37.98 -47.74
CA ASN A 162 -24.10 39.21 -47.78
C ASN A 162 -25.51 39.00 -48.36
N SER A 163 -25.66 38.10 -49.34
CA SER A 163 -26.95 37.83 -49.99
C SER A 163 -26.98 36.46 -50.65
N ILE A 164 -28.13 35.80 -50.65
CA ILE A 164 -28.35 34.51 -51.31
C ILE A 164 -29.58 34.60 -52.21
N SER A 165 -29.46 34.16 -53.46
CA SER A 165 -30.59 34.10 -54.40
C SER A 165 -31.48 32.88 -54.12
N PRO A 166 -32.81 33.03 -54.07
CA PRO A 166 -33.74 31.91 -53.89
C PRO A 166 -33.56 30.84 -54.98
N GLY A 167 -33.47 29.58 -54.60
CA GLY A 167 -33.27 28.45 -55.53
C GLY A 167 -31.84 28.27 -56.07
N SER A 168 -30.87 29.03 -55.55
CA SER A 168 -29.45 28.81 -55.85
C SER A 168 -28.88 27.58 -55.12
N PRO A 169 -27.75 26.99 -55.58
CA PRO A 169 -27.09 25.88 -54.89
C PRO A 169 -26.75 26.20 -53.43
N ALA A 170 -26.34 27.44 -53.14
CA ALA A 170 -26.07 27.91 -51.77
C ALA A 170 -27.33 27.89 -50.89
N SER A 171 -28.50 28.29 -51.43
CA SER A 171 -29.77 28.25 -50.71
C SER A 171 -30.22 26.82 -50.41
N ILE A 172 -29.98 25.87 -51.31
CA ILE A 172 -30.33 24.45 -51.12
C ILE A 172 -29.36 23.78 -50.14
N ALA A 173 -28.09 24.18 -50.17
CA ALA A 173 -27.06 23.73 -49.24
C ALA A 173 -27.24 24.28 -47.81
N GLY A 174 -28.20 25.19 -47.59
CA GLY A 174 -28.54 25.70 -46.26
C GLY A 174 -27.68 26.86 -45.77
N LEU A 175 -26.88 27.49 -46.64
CA LEU A 175 -26.19 28.75 -46.32
C LEU A 175 -27.21 29.85 -46.01
N GLN A 176 -26.87 30.72 -45.08
CA GLN A 176 -27.69 31.85 -44.65
C GLN A 176 -26.93 33.17 -44.78
N VAL A 177 -27.69 34.27 -44.85
CA VAL A 177 -27.12 35.62 -44.79
C VAL A 177 -26.51 35.82 -43.40
N ALA A 178 -25.33 36.45 -43.35
CA ALA A 178 -24.47 36.64 -42.19
C ALA A 178 -23.67 35.41 -41.72
N ASP A 179 -23.66 34.30 -42.48
CA ASP A 179 -22.74 33.20 -42.21
C ASP A 179 -21.27 33.62 -42.42
N GLU A 180 -20.41 33.20 -41.50
CA GLU A 180 -18.97 33.44 -41.52
C GLU A 180 -18.23 32.30 -42.23
N ILE A 181 -17.47 32.63 -43.28
CA ILE A 181 -16.70 31.68 -44.07
C ILE A 181 -15.26 31.65 -43.55
N VAL A 182 -14.89 30.47 -43.05
CA VAL A 182 -13.55 30.17 -42.52
C VAL A 182 -12.63 29.59 -43.60
N GLU A 183 -13.19 28.77 -44.48
CA GLU A 183 -12.48 28.09 -45.56
C GLU A 183 -13.44 27.89 -46.75
N PHE A 184 -12.93 28.02 -47.97
CA PHE A 184 -13.65 27.76 -49.19
C PHE A 184 -12.79 26.91 -50.15
N GLY A 185 -13.01 25.60 -50.14
CA GLY A 185 -12.19 24.65 -50.90
C GLY A 185 -10.73 24.67 -50.42
N SER A 186 -9.81 25.15 -51.26
CA SER A 186 -8.41 25.33 -50.90
C SER A 186 -8.07 26.74 -50.38
N VAL A 187 -9.06 27.65 -50.30
CA VAL A 187 -8.87 29.04 -49.91
C VAL A 187 -9.17 29.23 -48.42
N ASN A 188 -8.22 29.80 -47.67
CA ASN A 188 -8.30 30.10 -46.24
C ASN A 188 -7.80 31.52 -45.95
N THR A 189 -7.82 31.95 -44.69
CA THR A 189 -7.32 33.26 -44.25
C THR A 189 -5.87 33.57 -44.64
N GLN A 190 -5.03 32.55 -44.80
CA GLN A 190 -3.62 32.73 -45.11
C GLN A 190 -3.36 32.96 -46.59
N ASN A 191 -4.25 32.49 -47.47
CA ASN A 191 -4.07 32.55 -48.93
C ASN A 191 -5.15 33.39 -49.67
N PHE A 192 -6.14 33.92 -48.96
CA PHE A 192 -7.17 34.78 -49.54
C PHE A 192 -6.60 36.17 -49.88
N GLN A 193 -6.58 36.50 -51.18
CA GLN A 193 -6.12 37.80 -51.68
C GLN A 193 -7.22 38.60 -52.38
N SER A 194 -8.12 37.91 -53.11
CA SER A 194 -9.24 38.55 -53.81
C SER A 194 -10.37 37.54 -54.02
N LEU A 195 -11.59 38.05 -54.30
CA LEU A 195 -12.74 37.22 -54.64
C LEU A 195 -12.53 36.37 -55.91
N GLN A 196 -11.55 36.72 -56.75
CA GLN A 196 -11.19 35.91 -57.92
C GLN A 196 -10.68 34.52 -57.52
N ASN A 197 -10.00 34.38 -56.38
CA ASN A 197 -9.48 33.10 -55.88
C ASN A 197 -10.63 32.12 -55.59
N ILE A 198 -11.73 32.62 -55.04
CA ILE A 198 -12.96 31.84 -54.82
C ILE A 198 -13.55 31.43 -56.18
N GLY A 199 -13.66 32.38 -57.12
CA GLY A 199 -14.17 32.13 -58.47
C GLY A 199 -13.41 31.05 -59.23
N THR A 200 -12.08 30.99 -59.10
CA THR A 200 -11.27 29.93 -59.72
C THR A 200 -11.54 28.54 -59.13
N VAL A 201 -11.79 28.44 -57.82
CA VAL A 201 -12.13 27.17 -57.16
C VAL A 201 -13.52 26.69 -57.59
N VAL A 202 -14.48 27.60 -57.71
CA VAL A 202 -15.83 27.28 -58.21
C VAL A 202 -15.77 26.78 -59.66
N GLN A 203 -15.04 27.48 -60.53
CA GLN A 203 -14.91 27.10 -61.94
C GLN A 203 -14.26 25.72 -62.15
N HIS A 204 -13.36 25.31 -61.25
CA HIS A 204 -12.78 23.96 -61.25
C HIS A 204 -13.67 22.89 -60.60
N SER A 205 -14.68 23.30 -59.82
CA SER A 205 -15.61 22.40 -59.14
C SER A 205 -16.91 22.19 -59.92
N GLU A 206 -17.18 23.02 -60.93
CA GLU A 206 -18.30 22.88 -61.88
C GLU A 206 -17.84 22.05 -63.10
N GLY A 207 -18.01 20.73 -63.01
CA GLY A 207 -17.74 19.75 -64.08
C GLY A 207 -18.72 18.58 -64.05
#